data_AF-A0AAW2JZP7-F1
#
_entry.id   AF-A0AAW2JZP7-F1
#
_cell.length_a   1.000
_cell.length_b   1.000
_cell.length_c   1.000
_cell.angle_alpha   90.00
_cell.angle_beta   90.00
_cell.angle_gamma   90.00
#
_symmetry.space_group_name_H-M   'P 1'
#
loop_
_entity.id
_entity.type
_entity.pdbx_description
1 polymer ?
#
loop_
_entity_poly.entity_id
_entity_poly.type
_entity_poly.pdbx_seq_one_letter_code
_entity_poly.pdbx_strand_id
1 'polypeptide(L)'
;MSSGTDATPAPDFAHDTTPSTSATDDDLGVSDSDDDDAPQDHHTDSSSSLPDRWHVLGLGQAMVDFSGMVDDEFLERLGLQKGTRKVVNHEERGRVLRAMDGCSYKAAAGGSLSNTLVALARLGGQPIGALH
;
A
#
# COMPACT_ATOMS: atom_id res chain seq x y z
N MET A 1 47.38 -0.28 33.26
CA MET A 1 46.29 0.71 33.10
C MET A 1 45.07 -0.07 32.66
N SER A 2 44.07 -0.13 33.54
CA SER A 2 42.84 -0.89 33.39
C SER A 2 41.82 -0.17 32.51
N SER A 3 40.78 -0.92 32.12
CA SER A 3 39.47 -0.49 31.61
C SER A 3 39.44 0.01 30.15
N GLY A 4 38.50 -0.38 29.30
CA GLY A 4 37.35 -1.28 29.45
C GLY A 4 36.59 -1.26 28.12
N THR A 5 36.38 -2.43 27.52
CA THR A 5 35.52 -2.62 26.35
C THR A 5 34.12 -2.93 26.86
N ASP A 6 33.22 -1.94 26.77
CA ASP A 6 31.81 -2.11 27.10
C ASP A 6 31.06 -2.59 25.86
N ALA A 7 30.59 -3.84 25.91
CA ALA A 7 29.76 -4.47 24.90
C ALA A 7 28.33 -4.52 25.44
N THR A 8 27.43 -3.77 24.80
CA THR A 8 26.00 -3.73 25.14
C THR A 8 25.31 -5.06 24.80
N PRO A 9 24.62 -5.73 25.73
CA PRO A 9 23.79 -6.89 25.40
C PRO A 9 22.38 -6.48 24.94
N ALA A 10 21.82 -7.25 24.01
CA ALA A 10 20.45 -7.13 23.52
C ALA A 10 19.43 -7.66 24.55
N PRO A 11 18.22 -7.07 24.66
CA PRO A 11 17.20 -7.57 25.56
C PRO A 11 16.38 -8.74 24.98
N ASP A 12 16.09 -9.67 25.90
CA ASP A 12 15.39 -10.95 25.78
C ASP A 12 13.97 -10.89 25.20
N PHE A 13 13.65 -11.84 24.32
CA PHE A 13 12.30 -12.20 23.92
C PHE A 13 11.64 -13.03 25.04
N ALA A 14 10.82 -12.37 25.87
CA ALA A 14 10.00 -13.05 26.86
C ALA A 14 8.77 -13.70 26.20
N HIS A 15 8.67 -15.02 26.33
CA HIS A 15 7.48 -15.83 26.07
C HIS A 15 6.35 -15.44 27.02
N ASP A 16 5.20 -15.00 26.48
CA ASP A 16 3.97 -14.93 27.27
C ASP A 16 3.26 -16.29 27.21
N THR A 17 3.13 -16.89 28.39
CA THR A 17 2.60 -18.23 28.61
C THR A 17 1.16 -18.09 29.09
N THR A 18 0.22 -18.60 28.31
CA THR A 18 -1.18 -18.74 28.70
C THR A 18 -1.31 -19.65 29.93
N PRO A 19 -2.13 -19.29 30.94
CA PRO A 19 -2.67 -20.28 31.85
C PRO A 19 -4.00 -20.79 31.30
N SER A 20 -3.99 -22.04 30.85
CA SER A 20 -5.18 -22.90 30.85
C SER A 20 -5.63 -23.11 32.30
N THR A 21 -6.92 -22.85 32.58
CA THR A 21 -7.57 -23.34 33.79
C THR A 21 -8.73 -24.24 33.37
N SER A 22 -8.58 -25.52 33.71
CA SER A 22 -9.54 -26.59 33.48
C SER A 22 -10.43 -26.83 34.69
N ALA A 23 -11.70 -27.11 34.39
CA ALA A 23 -12.68 -27.92 35.13
C ALA A 23 -13.36 -27.31 36.37
N THR A 24 -14.69 -27.19 36.28
CA THR A 24 -15.63 -27.98 37.09
C THR A 24 -17.00 -28.00 36.40
N ASP A 25 -17.49 -29.21 36.11
CA ASP A 25 -18.89 -29.53 35.80
C ASP A 25 -19.78 -29.25 37.01
N ASP A 26 -21.04 -28.91 36.75
CA ASP A 26 -22.28 -29.27 37.48
C ASP A 26 -23.30 -28.12 37.47
N ASP A 27 -24.33 -28.22 36.63
CA ASP A 27 -25.73 -28.45 37.07
C ASP A 27 -26.72 -28.19 35.92
N LEU A 28 -27.62 -29.15 35.70
CA LEU A 28 -28.67 -29.12 34.70
C LEU A 28 -29.90 -28.39 35.26
N GLY A 29 -30.07 -27.12 34.87
CA GLY A 29 -31.30 -26.36 35.13
C GLY A 29 -32.07 -26.08 33.85
N VAL A 30 -32.90 -27.02 33.40
CA VAL A 30 -33.98 -26.71 32.45
C VAL A 30 -35.06 -25.97 33.24
N SER A 31 -35.16 -24.66 33.03
CA SER A 31 -36.38 -23.90 33.31
C SER A 31 -36.93 -23.38 31.99
N ASP A 32 -37.88 -24.15 31.46
CA ASP A 32 -38.81 -23.71 30.44
C ASP A 32 -39.76 -22.70 31.09
N SER A 33 -39.63 -21.45 30.73
CA SER A 33 -40.59 -20.39 31.07
C SER A 33 -40.71 -19.49 29.86
N ASP A 34 -41.65 -19.88 29.00
CA ASP A 34 -42.31 -19.01 28.03
C ASP A 34 -42.94 -17.83 28.77
N ASP A 35 -42.25 -16.70 28.80
CA ASP A 35 -42.85 -15.40 29.08
C ASP A 35 -42.48 -14.45 27.95
N ASP A 36 -43.50 -14.13 27.13
CA ASP A 36 -43.53 -13.06 26.13
C ASP A 36 -43.06 -11.74 26.75
N ASP A 37 -41.79 -11.37 26.54
CA ASP A 37 -41.34 -9.98 26.68
C ASP A 37 -41.13 -9.38 25.29
N ALA A 38 -41.84 -8.29 25.04
CA ALA A 38 -41.92 -7.56 23.79
C ALA A 38 -40.51 -7.22 23.24
N PRO A 39 -40.35 -7.04 21.92
CA PRO A 39 -39.07 -6.63 21.36
C PRO A 39 -38.68 -5.26 21.92
N GLN A 40 -37.79 -5.26 22.91
CA GLN A 40 -37.14 -4.04 23.37
C GLN A 40 -36.10 -3.68 22.32
N ASP A 41 -36.46 -2.72 21.47
CA ASP A 41 -35.58 -2.04 20.52
C ASP A 41 -34.41 -1.39 21.26
N HIS A 42 -33.40 -2.18 21.61
CA HIS A 42 -32.09 -1.70 22.03
C HIS A 42 -31.37 -1.19 20.78
N HIS A 43 -31.76 0.00 20.32
CA HIS A 43 -30.96 0.85 19.47
C HIS A 43 -29.72 1.30 20.25
N THR A 44 -28.77 0.38 20.42
CA THR A 44 -27.39 0.75 20.74
C THR A 44 -26.74 1.07 19.41
N ASP A 45 -27.01 2.28 18.91
CA ASP A 45 -26.31 2.83 17.75
C ASP A 45 -24.86 3.11 18.18
N SER A 46 -24.04 2.07 18.08
CA SER A 46 -22.59 2.14 18.15
C SER A 46 -22.02 1.54 16.88
N SER A 47 -22.62 1.90 15.74
CA SER A 47 -21.87 1.87 14.49
C SER A 47 -20.97 3.10 14.50
N SER A 48 -19.74 2.96 15.01
CA SER A 48 -18.67 3.84 14.56
C SER A 48 -18.41 3.46 13.09
N SER A 49 -19.33 3.81 12.20
CA SER A 49 -19.14 3.68 10.76
C SER A 49 -18.10 4.74 10.41
N LEU A 50 -16.83 4.40 10.60
CA LEU A 50 -15.77 5.04 9.86
C LEU A 50 -16.23 4.99 8.40
N PRO A 51 -16.34 6.14 7.70
CA PRO A 51 -16.75 6.13 6.31
C PRO A 51 -15.89 5.10 5.59
N ASP A 52 -16.49 4.24 4.76
CA ASP A 52 -15.77 3.24 3.96
C ASP A 52 -14.58 3.94 3.30
N ARG A 53 -13.40 3.74 3.87
CA ARG A 53 -12.36 4.78 3.84
C ARG A 53 -11.73 4.91 2.46
N TRP A 54 -12.00 3.97 1.56
CA TRP A 54 -11.45 3.89 0.21
C TRP A 54 -12.43 3.17 -0.71
N HIS A 55 -12.78 3.77 -1.85
CA HIS A 55 -13.53 3.08 -2.90
C HIS A 55 -12.65 2.11 -3.70
N VAL A 56 -11.36 2.45 -3.84
CA VAL A 56 -10.36 1.65 -4.57
C VAL A 56 -9.01 1.79 -3.86
N LEU A 57 -8.33 0.67 -3.66
CA LEU A 57 -6.97 0.58 -3.15
C LEU A 57 -6.07 -0.13 -4.16
N GLY A 58 -4.84 0.35 -4.35
CA GLY A 58 -3.86 -0.29 -5.21
C GLY A 58 -2.50 -0.45 -4.51
N LEU A 59 -1.84 -1.57 -4.77
CA LEU A 59 -0.49 -1.88 -4.30
C LEU A 59 0.44 -2.09 -5.50
N GLY A 60 1.45 -1.25 -5.63
CA GLY A 60 2.37 -1.31 -6.76
C GLY A 60 3.74 -0.73 -6.43
N GLN A 61 4.71 -1.07 -7.28
CA GLN A 61 6.07 -0.58 -7.15
C GLN A 61 6.12 0.90 -7.51
N ALA A 62 6.69 1.72 -6.62
CA ALA A 62 6.86 3.15 -6.85
C ALA A 62 7.86 3.43 -7.99
N MET A 63 7.37 3.78 -9.17
CA MET A 63 8.19 4.06 -10.35
C MET A 63 8.13 5.53 -10.74
N VAL A 64 9.21 6.00 -11.37
CA VAL A 64 9.33 7.35 -11.92
C VAL A 64 9.73 7.22 -13.38
N ASP A 65 8.97 7.88 -14.26
CA ASP A 65 9.24 7.93 -15.68
C ASP A 65 10.01 9.20 -16.01
N PHE A 66 11.08 9.07 -16.80
CA PHE A 66 11.89 10.18 -17.30
C PHE A 66 11.65 10.31 -18.80
N SER A 67 11.23 11.49 -19.25
CA SER A 67 10.94 11.77 -20.67
C SER A 67 11.62 13.05 -21.12
N GLY A 68 12.28 13.02 -22.28
CA GLY A 68 12.99 14.16 -22.85
C GLY A 68 13.08 14.04 -24.37
N MET A 69 13.29 15.17 -25.04
CA MET A 69 13.56 15.19 -26.48
C MET A 69 15.04 14.94 -26.71
N VAL A 70 15.36 14.01 -27.62
CA VAL A 70 16.73 13.65 -28.00
C VAL A 70 16.84 13.54 -29.52
N ASP A 71 18.03 13.72 -30.06
CA ASP A 71 18.33 13.53 -31.48
C ASP A 71 18.74 12.07 -31.78
N ASP A 72 18.87 11.76 -33.07
CA ASP A 72 19.28 10.42 -33.50
C ASP A 72 20.75 10.13 -33.12
N GLU A 73 21.63 11.15 -33.04
CA GLU A 73 23.03 11.01 -32.59
C GLU A 73 23.11 10.51 -31.14
N PHE A 74 22.25 11.02 -30.25
CA PHE A 74 22.14 10.56 -28.87
C PHE A 74 21.77 9.08 -28.79
N LEU A 75 20.82 8.63 -29.62
CA LEU A 75 20.39 7.24 -29.66
C LEU A 75 21.52 6.33 -30.13
N GLU A 76 22.23 6.71 -31.20
CA GLU A 76 23.37 5.96 -31.73
C GLU A 76 24.50 5.85 -30.70
N ARG A 77 24.85 6.96 -30.03
CA ARG A 77 25.89 6.98 -28.99
C ARG A 77 25.61 6.04 -27.82
N LEU A 78 24.34 5.82 -27.50
CA LEU A 78 23.91 4.91 -26.44
C LEU A 78 23.53 3.51 -26.95
N GLY A 79 23.62 3.25 -28.26
CA GLY A 79 23.23 1.98 -28.87
C GLY A 79 21.74 1.68 -28.71
N LEU A 80 20.90 2.72 -28.69
CA LEU A 80 19.44 2.60 -28.54
C LEU A 80 18.77 2.60 -29.92
N GLN A 81 17.87 1.65 -30.16
CA GLN A 81 17.10 1.57 -31.39
C GLN A 81 15.78 2.32 -31.25
N LYS A 82 15.53 3.29 -32.15
CA LYS A 82 14.30 4.09 -32.17
C LYS A 82 13.06 3.21 -32.30
N GLY A 83 12.02 3.56 -31.54
CA GLY A 83 10.72 2.85 -31.57
C GLY A 83 10.70 1.49 -30.88
N THR A 84 11.78 1.10 -30.19
CA THR A 84 11.84 -0.18 -29.47
C THR A 84 11.68 0.00 -27.97
N ARG A 85 11.30 -1.08 -27.29
CA ARG A 85 11.32 -1.18 -25.83
C ARG A 85 12.38 -2.18 -25.43
N LYS A 86 13.32 -1.75 -24.58
CA LYS A 86 14.37 -2.59 -24.02
C LYS A 86 14.28 -2.62 -22.51
N VAL A 87 14.32 -3.82 -21.93
CA VAL A 87 14.57 -3.98 -20.49
C VAL A 87 16.08 -3.88 -20.30
N VAL A 88 16.50 -2.99 -19.40
CA VAL A 88 17.90 -2.71 -19.13
C VAL A 88 18.23 -3.03 -17.68
N ASN A 89 19.48 -3.36 -17.42
CA ASN A 89 19.95 -3.55 -16.06
C ASN A 89 20.23 -2.20 -15.36
N HIS A 90 20.64 -2.26 -14.09
CA HIS A 90 20.90 -1.06 -13.30
C HIS A 90 22.03 -0.19 -13.88
N GLU A 91 23.10 -0.81 -14.39
CA GLU A 91 24.26 -0.10 -14.94
C GLU A 91 23.93 0.63 -16.24
N GLU A 92 23.25 -0.05 -17.16
CA GLU A 92 22.75 0.51 -18.42
C GLU A 92 21.79 1.67 -18.15
N ARG A 93 20.83 1.49 -17.24
CA ARG A 93 19.90 2.56 -16.82
C ARG A 93 20.66 3.77 -16.29
N GLY A 94 21.64 3.57 -15.42
CA GLY A 94 22.47 4.65 -14.89
C GLY A 94 23.28 5.38 -15.97
N ARG A 95 23.74 4.65 -16.99
CA ARG A 95 24.47 5.22 -18.14
C ARG A 95 23.56 6.11 -18.98
N VAL A 96 22.33 5.68 -19.24
CA VAL A 96 21.31 6.46 -19.97
C VAL A 96 20.91 7.71 -19.19
N LEU A 97 20.60 7.58 -17.90
CA LEU A 97 20.21 8.72 -17.05
C LEU A 97 21.32 9.77 -16.97
N ARG A 98 22.58 9.35 -16.79
CA ARG A 98 23.72 10.29 -16.82
C ARG A 98 23.90 10.98 -18.16
N ALA A 99 23.63 10.30 -19.27
CA ALA A 99 23.68 10.92 -20.58
C ALA A 99 22.54 11.93 -20.79
N MET A 100 21.41 11.76 -20.09
CA MET A 100 20.30 12.71 -20.07
C MET A 100 20.55 13.90 -19.13
N ASP A 101 21.56 13.84 -18.25
CA ASP A 101 21.92 14.97 -17.39
C ASP A 101 22.38 16.15 -18.25
N GLY A 102 21.71 17.30 -18.09
CA GLY A 102 21.93 18.50 -18.91
C GLY A 102 21.00 18.62 -20.12
N CYS A 103 20.23 17.58 -20.46
CA CYS A 103 19.12 17.70 -21.40
C CYS A 103 17.86 18.20 -20.69
N SER A 104 16.96 18.87 -21.43
CA SER A 104 15.63 19.20 -20.91
C SER A 104 14.78 17.92 -20.85
N TYR A 105 14.59 17.38 -19.65
CA TYR A 105 13.69 16.25 -19.41
C TYR A 105 12.66 16.57 -18.31
N LYS A 106 11.61 15.76 -18.26
CA LYS A 106 10.56 15.77 -17.24
C LYS A 106 10.53 14.44 -16.51
N ALA A 107 10.45 14.51 -15.19
CA ALA A 107 10.15 13.36 -14.34
C ALA A 107 8.65 13.36 -13.99
N ALA A 108 8.02 12.20 -14.08
CA ALA A 108 6.62 12.02 -13.72
C ALA A 108 6.44 10.74 -12.89
N ALA A 109 5.37 10.70 -12.09
CA ALA A 109 4.96 9.45 -11.47
C ALA A 109 4.68 8.42 -12.58
N GLY A 110 5.38 7.29 -12.50
CA GLY A 110 5.31 6.23 -13.48
C GLY A 110 4.48 5.06 -13.01
N GLY A 111 4.42 4.07 -13.89
CA GLY A 111 3.83 2.76 -13.62
C GLY A 111 2.37 2.63 -14.00
N SER A 112 2.04 1.41 -14.46
CA SER A 112 0.71 1.08 -14.98
C SER A 112 -0.36 1.23 -13.90
N LEU A 113 -0.10 0.76 -12.68
CA LEU A 113 -1.07 0.87 -11.59
C LEU A 113 -1.37 2.33 -11.25
N SER A 114 -0.35 3.16 -11.06
CA SER A 114 -0.51 4.59 -10.77
C SER A 114 -1.34 5.27 -11.86
N ASN A 115 -1.03 5.00 -13.13
CA ASN A 115 -1.76 5.53 -14.27
C ASN A 115 -3.23 5.09 -14.27
N THR A 116 -3.51 3.82 -13.95
CA THR A 116 -4.87 3.30 -13.83
C THR A 116 -5.65 3.98 -12.69
N LEU A 117 -5.05 4.14 -11.52
CA LEU A 117 -5.71 4.79 -10.39
C LEU A 117 -6.01 6.27 -10.68
N VAL A 118 -5.09 6.97 -11.35
CA VAL A 118 -5.32 8.35 -11.80
C VAL A 118 -6.46 8.41 -12.81
N ALA A 119 -6.54 7.47 -13.76
CA ALA A 119 -7.64 7.41 -14.72
C ALA A 119 -8.98 7.11 -14.02
N LEU A 120 -9.00 6.17 -13.08
CA LEU A 120 -10.19 5.84 -12.28
C LEU A 120 -10.68 7.04 -11.46
N ALA A 121 -9.77 7.75 -10.78
CA ALA A 121 -10.12 8.94 -10.02
C ALA A 121 -10.71 10.05 -10.91
N ARG A 122 -10.18 10.22 -12.13
CA ARG A 122 -10.70 11.18 -13.11
C ARG A 122 -12.07 10.78 -13.66
N LEU A 123 -12.33 9.48 -13.80
CA LEU A 123 -13.59 8.97 -14.33
C LEU A 123 -14.71 8.98 -13.28
N GLY A 124 -14.41 8.57 -12.05
CA GLY A 124 -15.38 8.49 -10.95
C GLY A 124 -15.74 9.84 -10.31
N GLY A 125 -15.02 10.92 -10.64
CA GLY A 125 -15.26 12.28 -10.11
C GLY A 125 -16.29 13.11 -10.87
N GLN A 126 -16.93 12.58 -11.93
CA GLN A 126 -18.02 13.25 -12.62
C GLN A 126 -19.34 12.87 -11.94
N PRO A 127 -20.04 13.80 -11.24
CA PRO A 127 -21.40 13.53 -10.80
C PRO A 127 -22.29 13.33 -12.04
N ILE A 128 -22.76 12.10 -12.24
CA ILE A 128 -23.83 11.79 -13.19
C ILE A 128 -25.12 12.38 -12.58
N GLY A 129 -25.39 13.66 -12.83
CA GLY A 129 -26.58 14.32 -12.27
C GLY A 129 -26.45 15.83 -12.06
N ALA A 130 -25.89 16.57 -13.01
CA ALA A 130 -26.18 18.00 -13.16
C ALA A 130 -27.07 18.17 -14.39
N LEU A 131 -28.32 17.73 -14.30
CA LEU A 131 -29.37 18.04 -15.26
C LEU A 131 -30.26 19.12 -14.63
N HIS A 132 -30.38 20.20 -15.40
CA HIS A 132 -31.21 21.40 -15.19
C HIS A 132 -32.68 21.06 -14.89
#